data_AF-A0A2E3W224-F1
#
_entry.id   AF-A0A2E3W224-F1
#
_cell.length_a   1.000
_cell.length_b   1.000
_cell.length_c   1.000
_cell.angle_alpha   90.00
_cell.angle_beta   90.00
_cell.angle_gamma   90.00
#
_symmetry.space_group_name_H-M   'P 1'
#
loop_
_entity.id
_entity.type
_entity.pdbx_description
1 polymer ?
#
loop_
_entity_poly.entity_id
_entity_poly.type
_entity_poly.pdbx_seq_one_letter_code
_entity_poly.pdbx_strand_id
1 'polypeptide(L)'
;MHKLILTLSVVLFASTAHSKPKKFMLCLGQEEARFHKNKIGGYVYKLNQDIIGALVQLRESIEMDKKYVNSVCSSQHPSIKILEYLMTGEQVFTSKYSKLRSPRKFAIDQSNLDELREHSATLFIKFVTHIQASLPKANCIQKEIPELAPFFEQMQYILQDVGIKRVMDSIKEPKKVFMKLQKLNPKQIKC
;
A
#
# COMPACT_ATOMS: atom_id res chain seq x y z
N MET A 1 48.90 16.89 -9.26
CA MET A 1 47.63 17.64 -9.28
C MET A 1 46.66 17.23 -10.40
N HIS A 2 47.11 16.81 -11.59
CA HIS A 2 46.18 16.43 -12.69
C HIS A 2 45.29 15.21 -12.42
N LYS A 3 45.74 14.24 -11.61
CA LYS A 3 44.91 13.07 -11.24
C LYS A 3 43.69 13.43 -10.38
N LEU A 4 43.78 14.50 -9.57
CA LEU A 4 42.69 14.92 -8.68
C LEU A 4 41.56 15.63 -9.45
N ILE A 5 41.92 16.36 -10.51
CA ILE A 5 40.99 17.06 -11.39
C ILE A 5 40.18 16.05 -12.22
N LEU A 6 40.82 14.99 -12.70
CA LEU A 6 40.16 13.95 -13.49
C LEU A 6 39.10 13.16 -12.67
N THR A 7 39.38 12.89 -11.39
CA THR A 7 38.41 12.25 -10.49
C THR A 7 37.21 13.14 -10.15
N LEU A 8 37.39 14.47 -10.06
CA LEU A 8 36.30 15.39 -9.76
C LEU A 8 35.34 15.55 -10.94
N SER A 9 35.84 15.49 -12.18
CA SER A 9 35.03 15.55 -13.39
C SER A 9 34.15 14.30 -13.58
N VAL A 10 34.62 13.12 -13.21
CA VAL A 10 33.84 11.86 -13.35
C VAL A 10 32.65 11.81 -12.38
N VAL A 11 32.77 12.42 -11.19
CA VAL A 11 31.67 12.48 -10.20
C VAL A 11 30.56 13.44 -10.64
N LEU A 12 30.88 14.50 -11.37
CA LEU A 12 29.91 15.50 -11.85
C LEU A 12 29.06 15.04 -13.05
N PHE A 13 29.47 13.97 -13.76
CA PHE A 13 28.69 13.39 -14.86
C PHE A 13 27.73 12.26 -14.43
N ALA A 14 27.74 11.85 -13.17
CA ALA A 14 26.89 10.75 -12.68
C ALA A 14 25.43 11.16 -12.36
N SER A 15 25.03 12.42 -12.59
CA SER A 15 23.80 13.02 -12.06
C SER A 15 22.54 12.91 -12.94
N THR A 16 22.53 12.14 -14.03
CA THR A 16 21.37 12.09 -14.96
C THR A 16 20.64 10.75 -15.02
N ALA A 17 20.66 9.94 -13.96
CA ALA A 17 19.72 8.84 -13.79
C ALA A 17 18.32 9.34 -13.39
N HIS A 18 17.63 10.04 -14.30
CA HIS A 18 16.24 10.48 -14.13
C HIS A 18 15.27 9.40 -14.62
N SER A 19 15.01 8.39 -13.79
CA SER A 19 13.83 7.53 -14.03
C SER A 19 12.57 8.36 -13.78
N LYS A 20 11.63 8.35 -14.73
CA LYS A 20 10.36 9.07 -14.57
C LYS A 20 9.58 8.44 -13.41
N PRO A 21 9.22 9.21 -12.37
CA PRO A 21 8.50 8.65 -11.23
C PRO A 21 7.16 8.06 -11.68
N LYS A 22 6.85 6.85 -11.19
CA LYS A 22 5.59 6.18 -11.47
C LYS A 22 4.43 7.06 -10.96
N LYS A 23 3.39 7.27 -11.78
CA LYS A 23 2.30 8.20 -11.44
C LYS A 23 1.59 7.89 -10.13
N PHE A 24 1.33 6.61 -9.83
CA PHE A 24 0.72 6.23 -8.55
C PHE A 24 1.62 6.56 -7.34
N MET A 25 2.94 6.51 -7.50
CA MET A 25 3.90 6.93 -6.45
C MET A 25 3.85 8.45 -6.22
N LEU A 26 3.65 9.24 -7.28
CA LEU A 26 3.44 10.69 -7.12
C LEU A 26 2.18 10.98 -6.29
N CYS A 27 1.10 10.24 -6.50
CA CYS A 27 -0.15 10.43 -5.76
C CYS A 27 0.00 10.03 -4.28
N LEU A 28 0.76 8.98 -3.98
CA LEU A 28 1.13 8.64 -2.60
C LEU A 28 2.01 9.72 -1.96
N GLY A 29 3.00 10.24 -2.69
CA GLY A 29 3.85 11.33 -2.20
C GLY A 29 3.08 12.64 -1.98
N GLN A 30 2.06 12.93 -2.80
CA GLN A 30 1.17 14.06 -2.58
C GLN A 30 0.30 13.87 -1.33
N GLU A 31 -0.17 12.65 -1.07
CA GLU A 31 -0.86 12.32 0.17
C GLU A 31 0.05 12.51 1.39
N GLU A 32 1.29 12.01 1.33
CA GLU A 32 2.30 12.20 2.39
C GLU A 32 2.59 13.70 2.62
N ALA A 33 2.82 14.46 1.55
CA ALA A 33 3.06 15.90 1.64
C ALA A 33 1.88 16.66 2.28
N ARG A 34 0.64 16.25 1.96
CA ARG A 34 -0.58 16.80 2.60
C ARG A 34 -0.60 16.50 4.10
N PHE A 35 -0.21 15.30 4.52
CA PHE A 35 -0.15 14.95 5.94
C PHE A 35 0.89 15.80 6.69
N HIS A 36 2.10 15.93 6.15
CA HIS A 36 3.15 16.77 6.73
C HIS A 36 2.74 18.23 6.83
N LYS A 37 2.23 18.81 5.73
CA LYS A 37 1.84 20.23 5.69
C LYS A 37 0.78 20.57 6.74
N ASN A 38 -0.18 19.67 6.94
CA ASN A 38 -1.29 19.87 7.86
C ASN A 38 -1.05 19.30 9.27
N LYS A 39 0.16 18.76 9.53
CA LYS A 39 0.53 18.07 10.79
C LYS A 39 -0.48 16.97 11.16
N ILE A 40 -1.02 16.28 10.15
CA ILE A 40 -1.99 15.20 10.32
C ILE A 40 -1.20 13.92 10.54
N GLY A 41 -1.25 13.39 11.76
CA GLY A 41 -0.77 12.04 12.08
C GLY A 41 -1.88 10.98 12.02
N GLY A 42 -1.60 9.81 12.59
CA GLY A 42 -2.58 8.75 12.80
C GLY A 42 -2.54 7.63 11.76
N TYR A 43 -3.59 6.80 11.77
CA TYR A 43 -3.62 5.51 11.07
C TYR A 43 -3.50 5.64 9.54
N VAL A 44 -4.08 6.67 8.91
CA VAL A 44 -3.95 6.86 7.45
C VAL A 44 -2.57 7.35 7.06
N TYR A 45 -1.98 8.24 7.85
CA TYR A 45 -0.59 8.67 7.66
C TYR A 45 0.36 7.46 7.73
N LYS A 46 0.19 6.63 8.77
CA LYS A 46 1.00 5.42 8.93
C LYS A 46 0.80 4.43 7.79
N LEU A 47 -0.44 4.23 7.34
CA LEU A 47 -0.72 3.40 6.17
C LEU A 47 -0.03 3.91 4.90
N ASN A 48 -0.03 5.23 4.67
CA ASN A 48 0.65 5.79 3.50
C ASN A 48 2.15 5.46 3.50
N GLN A 49 2.82 5.61 4.63
CA GLN A 49 4.22 5.23 4.78
C GLN A 49 4.47 3.74 4.54
N ASP A 50 3.62 2.89 5.11
CA ASP A 50 3.77 1.43 4.95
C ASP A 50 3.52 1.01 3.48
N ILE A 51 2.56 1.64 2.78
CA ILE A 51 2.30 1.42 1.35
C ILE A 51 3.45 1.91 0.48
N ILE A 52 4.00 3.10 0.75
CA ILE A 52 5.19 3.60 0.04
C ILE A 52 6.36 2.65 0.23
N GLY A 53 6.58 2.19 1.47
CA GLY A 53 7.64 1.24 1.81
C GLY A 53 7.50 -0.12 1.12
N ALA A 54 6.27 -0.60 0.90
CA ALA A 54 6.02 -1.82 0.14
C ALA A 54 6.25 -1.60 -1.37
N LEU A 55 5.81 -0.47 -1.92
CA LEU A 55 5.84 -0.22 -3.37
C LEU A 55 7.20 0.23 -3.90
N VAL A 56 8.05 0.85 -3.08
CA VAL A 56 9.41 1.25 -3.48
C VAL A 56 10.30 0.04 -3.78
N GLN A 57 9.98 -1.12 -3.23
CA GLN A 57 10.69 -2.38 -3.46
C GLN A 57 10.35 -2.99 -4.84
N LEU A 58 9.28 -2.52 -5.49
CA LEU A 58 8.90 -3.00 -6.81
C LEU A 58 9.90 -2.56 -7.88
N ARG A 59 10.25 -3.51 -8.75
CA ARG A 59 11.10 -3.25 -9.92
C ARG A 59 10.51 -2.17 -10.81
N GLU A 60 11.36 -1.42 -11.49
CA GLU A 60 10.95 -0.37 -12.44
C GLU A 60 10.06 -0.91 -13.58
N SER A 61 10.24 -2.18 -13.94
CA SER A 61 9.44 -2.89 -14.96
C SER A 61 8.00 -3.17 -14.56
N ILE A 62 7.65 -3.01 -13.29
CA ILE A 62 6.29 -3.21 -12.79
C ILE A 62 5.52 -1.88 -12.86
N GLU A 63 4.42 -1.86 -13.60
CA GLU A 63 3.57 -0.67 -13.75
C GLU A 63 2.14 -0.93 -13.29
N MET A 64 1.45 0.14 -12.90
CA MET A 64 0.03 0.10 -12.61
C MET A 64 -0.76 0.52 -13.85
N ASP A 65 -1.82 -0.22 -14.20
CA ASP A 65 -2.65 0.16 -15.35
C ASP A 65 -3.25 1.56 -15.18
N LYS A 66 -3.35 2.31 -16.27
CA LYS A 66 -3.81 3.71 -16.28
C LYS A 66 -5.17 3.91 -15.61
N LYS A 67 -6.10 2.95 -15.76
CA LYS A 67 -7.43 3.01 -15.12
C LYS A 67 -7.33 3.02 -13.59
N TYR A 68 -6.42 2.21 -13.03
CA TYR A 68 -6.20 2.14 -11.59
C TYR A 68 -5.42 3.34 -11.09
N VAL A 69 -4.42 3.81 -11.85
CA VAL A 69 -3.69 5.06 -11.53
C VAL A 69 -4.67 6.21 -11.36
N ASN A 70 -5.59 6.40 -12.31
CA ASN A 70 -6.57 7.48 -12.23
C ASN A 70 -7.46 7.34 -10.98
N SER A 71 -7.96 6.13 -10.70
CA SER A 71 -8.80 5.89 -9.53
C SER A 71 -8.06 6.06 -8.20
N VAL A 72 -6.77 5.72 -8.12
CA VAL A 72 -5.92 5.94 -6.94
C VAL A 72 -5.73 7.44 -6.73
N CYS A 73 -5.35 8.16 -7.78
CA CYS A 73 -5.03 9.59 -7.68
C CYS A 73 -6.26 10.48 -7.45
N SER A 74 -7.45 10.03 -7.81
CA SER A 74 -8.71 10.74 -7.51
C SER A 74 -9.30 10.38 -6.14
N SER A 75 -8.77 9.37 -5.45
CA SER A 75 -9.25 9.02 -4.11
C SER A 75 -8.85 10.07 -3.08
N GLN A 76 -9.69 10.28 -2.07
CA GLN A 76 -9.34 11.09 -0.90
C GLN A 76 -8.08 10.55 -0.19
N HIS A 77 -7.93 9.22 -0.19
CA HIS A 77 -6.85 8.49 0.46
C HIS A 77 -6.23 7.46 -0.49
N PRO A 78 -5.28 7.88 -1.35
CA PRO A 78 -4.59 7.00 -2.31
C PRO A 78 -4.05 5.71 -1.68
N SER A 79 -3.46 5.79 -0.49
CA SER A 79 -2.95 4.63 0.26
C SER A 79 -4.03 3.59 0.61
N ILE A 80 -5.20 4.03 1.08
CA ILE A 80 -6.36 3.15 1.34
C ILE A 80 -6.83 2.51 0.02
N LYS A 81 -6.86 3.28 -1.07
CA LYS A 81 -7.32 2.78 -2.37
C LYS A 81 -6.38 1.72 -2.96
N ILE A 82 -5.06 1.88 -2.79
CA ILE A 82 -4.09 0.85 -3.20
C ILE A 82 -4.26 -0.40 -2.36
N LEU A 83 -4.39 -0.26 -1.04
CA LEU A 83 -4.60 -1.41 -0.16
C LEU A 83 -5.89 -2.17 -0.54
N GLU A 84 -6.97 -1.47 -0.88
CA GLU A 84 -8.20 -2.08 -1.41
C GLU A 84 -7.93 -2.94 -2.65
N TYR A 85 -7.15 -2.43 -3.61
CA TYR A 85 -6.84 -3.18 -4.82
C TYR A 85 -5.98 -4.42 -4.57
N LEU A 86 -4.98 -4.29 -3.69
CA LEU A 86 -4.15 -5.42 -3.29
C LEU A 86 -4.99 -6.50 -2.59
N MET A 87 -5.90 -6.08 -1.71
CA MET A 87 -6.74 -6.99 -0.93
C MET A 87 -7.87 -7.65 -1.72
N THR A 88 -8.40 -6.98 -2.75
CA THR A 88 -9.47 -7.54 -3.59
C THR A 88 -8.96 -8.45 -4.70
N GLY A 89 -7.63 -8.63 -4.81
CA GLY A 89 -7.00 -9.45 -5.84
C GLY A 89 -7.11 -8.86 -7.24
N GLU A 90 -7.46 -7.57 -7.36
CA GLU A 90 -7.48 -6.91 -8.66
C GLU A 90 -6.06 -6.88 -9.23
N GLN A 91 -5.91 -7.35 -10.46
CA GLN A 91 -4.61 -7.36 -11.15
C GLN A 91 -4.27 -5.95 -11.61
N VAL A 92 -3.86 -5.11 -10.66
CA VAL A 92 -3.62 -3.68 -10.90
C VAL A 92 -2.21 -3.38 -11.39
N PHE A 93 -1.27 -4.28 -11.08
CA PHE A 93 0.12 -4.20 -11.49
C PHE A 93 0.45 -5.23 -12.57
N THR A 94 1.21 -4.81 -13.57
CA THR A 94 1.63 -5.61 -14.72
C THR A 94 3.13 -5.46 -14.98
N SER A 95 3.74 -6.50 -15.55
CA SER A 95 5.15 -6.46 -15.98
C SER A 95 5.24 -5.90 -17.41
N LYS A 96 6.21 -5.02 -17.65
CA LYS A 96 6.62 -4.62 -19.01
C LYS A 96 7.23 -5.76 -19.82
N TYR A 97 7.72 -6.81 -19.14
CA TYR A 97 8.31 -7.95 -19.82
C TYR A 97 7.22 -8.90 -20.32
N SER A 98 7.45 -9.51 -21.47
CA SER A 98 6.59 -10.55 -21.99
C SER A 98 7.04 -11.92 -21.49
N LYS A 99 6.09 -12.78 -21.12
CA LYS A 99 6.32 -14.19 -20.80
C LYS A 99 7.05 -14.93 -21.92
N LEU A 100 6.78 -14.59 -23.19
CA LEU A 100 7.40 -15.25 -24.35
C LEU A 100 8.78 -14.69 -24.68
N ARG A 101 8.96 -13.35 -24.63
CA ARG A 101 10.22 -12.71 -25.04
C ARG A 101 11.27 -12.64 -23.93
N SER A 102 10.85 -12.65 -22.67
CA SER A 102 11.75 -12.47 -21.52
C SER A 102 11.23 -13.25 -20.30
N PRO A 103 11.13 -14.59 -20.40
CA PRO A 103 10.47 -15.44 -19.40
C PRO A 103 11.07 -15.28 -18.00
N ARG A 104 12.40 -15.23 -17.88
CA ARG A 104 13.08 -15.05 -16.58
C ARG A 104 12.74 -13.72 -15.92
N LYS A 105 12.78 -12.61 -16.67
CA LYS A 105 12.50 -11.28 -16.12
C LYS A 105 11.01 -11.12 -15.76
N PHE A 106 10.13 -11.71 -16.57
CA PHE A 106 8.70 -11.79 -16.28
C PHE A 106 8.44 -12.60 -15.01
N ALA A 107 9.06 -13.76 -14.84
CA ALA A 107 8.90 -14.59 -13.64
C ALA A 107 9.35 -13.87 -12.37
N ILE A 108 10.45 -13.12 -12.41
CA ILE A 108 10.91 -12.29 -11.30
C ILE A 108 9.85 -11.21 -10.96
N ASP A 109 9.32 -10.51 -11.96
CA ASP A 109 8.26 -9.52 -11.73
C ASP A 109 7.01 -10.15 -11.12
N GLN A 110 6.59 -11.33 -11.59
CA GLN A 110 5.45 -12.03 -11.00
C GLN A 110 5.72 -12.42 -9.54
N SER A 111 6.93 -12.92 -9.22
CA SER A 111 7.31 -13.22 -7.84
C SER A 111 7.23 -12.00 -6.93
N ASN A 112 7.68 -10.81 -7.38
CA ASN A 112 7.56 -9.58 -6.58
C ASN A 112 6.09 -9.14 -6.42
N LEU A 113 5.25 -9.38 -7.43
CA LEU A 113 3.82 -9.08 -7.33
C LEU A 113 3.09 -10.03 -6.39
N ASP A 114 3.46 -11.30 -6.38
CA ASP A 114 2.90 -12.29 -5.46
C ASP A 114 3.31 -11.99 -4.01
N GLU A 115 4.59 -11.65 -3.78
CA GLU A 115 5.06 -11.19 -2.47
C GLU A 115 4.32 -9.94 -1.98
N LEU A 116 4.09 -8.96 -2.86
CA LEU A 116 3.31 -7.76 -2.52
C LEU A 116 1.86 -8.09 -2.15
N ARG A 117 1.23 -9.03 -2.85
CA ARG A 117 -0.13 -9.52 -2.53
C ARG A 117 -0.17 -10.25 -1.20
N GLU A 118 0.81 -11.09 -0.91
CA GLU A 118 0.91 -11.76 0.39
C GLU A 118 1.13 -10.75 1.52
N HIS A 119 1.94 -9.73 1.27
CA HIS A 119 2.19 -8.67 2.24
C HIS A 119 0.97 -7.78 2.52
N SER A 120 0.01 -7.70 1.59
CA SER A 120 -1.15 -6.80 1.73
C SER A 120 -2.05 -7.15 2.92
N ALA A 121 -2.16 -8.43 3.26
CA ALA A 121 -2.89 -8.88 4.45
C ALA A 121 -2.26 -8.33 5.73
N THR A 122 -0.93 -8.34 5.81
CA THR A 122 -0.19 -7.76 6.94
C THR A 122 -0.37 -6.24 7.01
N LEU A 123 -0.34 -5.55 5.86
CA LEU A 123 -0.61 -4.11 5.79
C LEU A 123 -2.03 -3.80 6.28
N PHE A 124 -3.02 -4.61 5.91
CA PHE A 124 -4.39 -4.44 6.35
C PHE A 124 -4.55 -4.66 7.86
N ILE A 125 -3.97 -5.74 8.40
CA ILE A 125 -3.98 -6.01 9.86
C ILE A 125 -3.37 -4.82 10.62
N LYS A 126 -2.17 -4.37 10.21
CA LYS A 126 -1.52 -3.20 10.82
C LYS A 126 -2.41 -1.97 10.76
N PHE A 127 -3.05 -1.72 9.63
CA PHE A 127 -3.93 -0.58 9.42
C PHE A 127 -5.13 -0.60 10.39
N VAL A 128 -5.87 -1.70 10.45
CA VAL A 128 -7.06 -1.80 11.31
C VAL A 128 -6.71 -1.83 12.79
N THR A 129 -5.57 -2.42 13.17
CA THR A 129 -5.04 -2.35 14.54
C THR A 129 -4.64 -0.92 14.90
N HIS A 130 -4.04 -0.15 14.00
CA HIS A 130 -3.75 1.27 14.23
C HIS A 130 -5.01 2.11 14.37
N ILE A 131 -6.07 1.80 13.60
CA ILE A 131 -7.37 2.44 13.81
C ILE A 131 -7.88 2.10 15.22
N GLN A 132 -7.93 0.83 15.59
CA GLN A 132 -8.46 0.38 16.88
C GLN A 132 -7.70 1.00 18.06
N ALA A 133 -6.37 1.11 17.97
CA ALA A 133 -5.53 1.77 18.97
C ALA A 133 -5.77 3.29 19.10
N SER A 134 -6.32 3.92 18.05
CA SER A 134 -6.69 5.34 18.06
C SER A 134 -8.10 5.61 18.60
N LEU A 135 -8.87 4.57 18.93
CA LEU A 135 -10.24 4.67 19.41
C LEU A 135 -10.34 4.43 20.92
N PRO A 136 -11.34 5.02 21.62
CA PRO A 136 -11.47 4.88 23.07
C PRO A 136 -11.74 3.45 23.55
N LYS A 137 -12.39 2.61 22.73
CA LYS A 137 -12.75 1.24 23.07
C LYS A 137 -12.37 0.29 21.94
N ALA A 138 -11.92 -0.91 22.31
CA ALA A 138 -11.51 -1.93 21.36
C ALA A 138 -12.63 -2.36 20.40
N ASN A 139 -13.90 -2.33 20.82
CA ASN A 139 -15.03 -2.78 19.98
C ASN A 139 -15.62 -1.69 19.07
N CYS A 140 -15.05 -0.48 19.04
CA CYS A 140 -15.58 0.65 18.28
C CYS A 140 -15.64 0.38 16.78
N ILE A 141 -14.54 -0.11 16.22
CA ILE A 141 -14.44 -0.32 14.78
C ILE A 141 -15.38 -1.44 14.31
N GLN A 142 -15.62 -2.49 15.13
CA GLN A 142 -16.63 -3.50 14.82
C GLN A 142 -18.05 -2.94 14.85
N LYS A 143 -18.35 -1.93 15.67
CA LYS A 143 -19.68 -1.30 15.68
C LYS A 143 -19.92 -0.45 14.43
N GLU A 144 -18.91 0.31 13.99
CA GLU A 144 -18.98 1.15 12.78
C GLU A 144 -18.91 0.32 11.49
N ILE A 145 -18.12 -0.76 11.51
CA ILE A 145 -17.89 -1.68 10.39
C ILE A 145 -18.15 -3.11 10.87
N PRO A 146 -19.42 -3.54 10.98
CA PRO A 146 -19.77 -4.89 11.44
C PRO A 146 -19.19 -6.00 10.57
N GLU A 147 -18.90 -5.71 9.29
CA GLU A 147 -18.24 -6.64 8.37
C GLU A 147 -16.82 -7.04 8.83
N LEU A 148 -16.22 -6.31 9.76
CA LEU A 148 -14.92 -6.65 10.37
C LEU A 148 -15.05 -7.55 11.61
N ALA A 149 -16.24 -7.79 12.15
CA ALA A 149 -16.38 -8.61 13.35
C ALA A 149 -15.79 -10.03 13.19
N PRO A 150 -16.09 -10.79 12.11
CA PRO A 150 -15.50 -12.11 11.92
C PRO A 150 -13.98 -12.06 11.77
N PHE A 151 -13.47 -11.00 11.14
CA PHE A 151 -12.04 -10.76 10.98
C PHE A 151 -11.35 -10.56 12.34
N PHE A 152 -11.91 -9.72 13.21
CA PHE A 152 -11.34 -9.49 14.54
C PHE A 152 -11.46 -10.71 15.45
N GLU A 153 -12.54 -11.48 15.35
CA GLU A 153 -12.67 -12.74 16.06
C GLU A 153 -11.57 -13.72 15.63
N GLN A 154 -11.40 -13.94 14.33
CA GLN A 154 -10.38 -14.85 13.82
C GLN A 154 -8.95 -14.40 14.11
N MET A 155 -8.68 -13.09 14.10
CA MET A 155 -7.39 -12.54 14.49
C MET A 155 -6.95 -12.96 15.90
N GLN A 156 -7.89 -13.09 16.86
CA GLN A 156 -7.56 -13.50 18.23
C GLN A 156 -6.99 -14.93 18.31
N TYR A 157 -7.40 -15.79 17.37
CA TYR A 157 -7.01 -17.20 17.34
C TYR A 157 -5.79 -17.46 16.46
N ILE A 158 -5.30 -16.44 15.74
CA ILE A 158 -4.30 -16.60 14.69
C ILE A 158 -3.02 -15.86 15.09
N LEU A 159 -2.06 -16.62 15.61
CA LEU A 159 -0.71 -16.18 15.96
C LEU A 159 0.37 -16.81 15.05
N GLN A 160 0.00 -17.37 13.88
CA GLN A 160 0.94 -18.02 12.94
C GLN A 160 0.67 -17.63 11.47
N ASP A 161 1.71 -17.56 10.65
CA ASP A 161 1.70 -17.03 9.26
C ASP A 161 0.67 -17.70 8.34
N VAL A 162 0.36 -18.98 8.54
CA VAL A 162 -0.65 -19.72 7.75
C VAL A 162 -2.08 -19.21 8.03
N GLY A 163 -2.30 -18.56 9.17
CA GLY A 163 -3.60 -18.03 9.53
C GLY A 163 -3.91 -16.67 8.92
N ILE A 164 -2.92 -15.84 8.57
CA ILE A 164 -3.15 -14.47 8.06
C ILE A 164 -4.05 -14.50 6.82
N LYS A 165 -3.81 -15.42 5.88
CA LYS A 165 -4.64 -15.59 4.69
C LYS A 165 -6.09 -15.98 5.03
N ARG A 166 -6.27 -16.92 5.98
CA ARG A 166 -7.60 -17.33 6.46
C ARG A 166 -8.37 -16.19 7.14
N VAL A 167 -7.67 -15.36 7.91
CA VAL A 167 -8.23 -14.15 8.52
C VAL A 167 -8.78 -13.22 7.44
N MET A 168 -8.05 -13.04 6.33
CA MET A 168 -8.52 -12.18 5.25
C MET A 168 -9.76 -12.74 4.54
N ASP A 169 -9.84 -14.06 4.36
CA ASP A 169 -10.99 -14.73 3.74
C ASP A 169 -12.28 -14.57 4.56
N SER A 170 -12.18 -14.21 5.84
CA SER A 170 -13.35 -13.90 6.68
C SER A 170 -14.07 -12.60 6.30
N ILE A 171 -13.39 -11.71 5.58
CA ILE A 171 -13.98 -10.46 5.10
C ILE A 171 -14.80 -10.77 3.83
N LYS A 172 -16.09 -11.02 4.01
CA LYS A 172 -17.01 -11.37 2.90
C LYS A 172 -17.15 -10.26 1.86
N GLU A 173 -17.14 -9.00 2.28
CA GLU A 173 -17.38 -7.83 1.40
C GLU A 173 -16.23 -6.82 1.50
N PRO A 174 -15.02 -7.14 1.01
CA PRO A 174 -13.84 -6.29 1.20
C PRO A 174 -14.04 -4.88 0.62
N LYS A 175 -14.67 -4.74 -0.55
CA LYS A 175 -14.97 -3.44 -1.15
C LYS A 175 -15.83 -2.55 -0.25
N LYS A 176 -16.82 -3.12 0.44
CA LYS A 176 -17.70 -2.39 1.35
C LYS A 176 -16.96 -1.93 2.60
N VAL A 177 -16.09 -2.80 3.14
CA VAL A 177 -15.18 -2.45 4.23
C VAL A 177 -14.31 -1.26 3.85
N PHE A 178 -13.63 -1.30 2.70
CA PHE A 178 -12.78 -0.19 2.24
C PHE A 178 -13.57 1.09 1.97
N MET A 179 -14.80 1.00 1.45
CA MET A 179 -15.68 2.17 1.27
C MET A 179 -15.99 2.86 2.60
N LYS A 180 -16.24 2.09 3.67
CA LYS A 180 -16.44 2.63 5.02
C LYS A 180 -15.14 3.18 5.61
N LEU A 181 -14.02 2.46 5.46
CA LEU A 181 -12.70 2.90 5.93
C LEU A 181 -12.25 4.22 5.29
N GLN A 182 -12.53 4.44 4.01
CA GLN A 182 -12.22 5.71 3.34
C GLN A 182 -12.98 6.91 3.92
N LYS A 183 -14.17 6.68 4.50
CA LYS A 183 -15.03 7.72 5.08
C LYS A 183 -14.88 7.84 6.60
N LEU A 184 -14.06 6.98 7.20
CA LEU A 184 -13.94 6.90 8.65
C LEU A 184 -13.28 8.17 9.20
N ASN A 185 -13.94 8.80 10.16
CA ASN A 185 -13.40 9.91 10.93
C ASN A 185 -13.46 9.56 12.43
N PRO A 186 -12.32 9.28 13.09
CA PRO A 186 -12.30 8.86 14.49
C PRO A 186 -12.96 9.86 15.44
N LYS A 187 -12.90 11.16 15.12
CA LYS A 187 -13.51 12.21 15.94
C LYS A 187 -15.05 12.14 15.95
N GLN A 188 -15.65 11.42 15.00
CA GLN A 188 -17.10 11.28 14.86
C GLN A 188 -17.61 9.94 15.38
N ILE A 189 -16.72 8.99 15.69
CA ILE A 189 -17.11 7.68 16.20
C ILE A 189 -17.53 7.85 17.66
N LYS A 190 -18.81 7.61 17.94
CA LYS A 190 -19.35 7.65 19.31
C LYS A 190 -19.29 6.26 19.92
N CYS A 191 -18.34 6.09 20.84
CA CYS A 191 -18.16 4.94 21.71
C CYS A 191 -18.03 5.39 23.16
#